data_AF-A0A923KYL8-F1
#
_entry.id   AF-A0A923KYL8-F1
#
_cell.length_a   1.000
_cell.length_b   1.000
_cell.length_c   1.000
_cell.angle_alpha   90.00
_cell.angle_beta   90.00
_cell.angle_gamma   90.00
#
_symmetry.space_group_name_H-M   'P 1'
#
loop_
_entity.id
_entity.type
_entity.pdbx_description
1 polymer ?
#
loop_
_entity_poly.entity_id
_entity_poly.type
_entity_poly.pdbx_seq_one_letter_code
_entity_poly.pdbx_strand_id
1 'polypeptide(L)' 'MTLGDWMLTLLLTYIPVVNLIMLIIWSVDEKTNVNKKHFAWASLIFMGIGVVLSIIFSSIVVAILASAMHSMRYY' A
#
# COMPACT_ATOMS: atom_id res chain seq x y z
N MET A 1 -12.99 5.72 19.91
CA MET A 1 -13.35 5.50 18.50
C MET A 1 -14.60 4.64 18.46
N THR A 2 -15.61 5.08 17.72
CA THR A 2 -16.86 4.36 17.46
C THR A 2 -16.81 3.67 16.09
N LEU A 3 -17.84 2.88 15.76
CA LEU A 3 -17.99 2.31 14.41
C LEU A 3 -18.03 3.40 13.34
N GLY A 4 -18.74 4.51 13.59
CA GLY A 4 -18.82 5.64 12.66
C GLY A 4 -17.46 6.27 12.35
N ASP A 5 -16.59 6.38 13.36
CA ASP A 5 -15.22 6.89 13.17
C ASP A 5 -14.40 5.97 12.26
N TRP A 6 -14.59 4.65 12.38
CA TRP A 6 -13.94 3.67 11.52
C TRP A 6 -14.48 3.70 10.10
N MET A 7 -15.80 3.85 9.92
CA MET A 7 -16.39 3.99 8.59
C MET A 7 -15.82 5.20 7.84
N LEU A 8 -15.69 6.35 8.51
CA LEU A 8 -15.07 7.53 7.91
C LEU A 8 -13.57 7.32 7.63
N THR A 9 -12.86 6.68 8.57
CA THR A 9 -11.42 6.37 8.41
C THR A 9 -11.21 5.49 7.17
N LEU A 10 -11.99 4.42 7.02
CA LEU A 10 -11.92 3.52 5.87
C LEU A 10 -12.29 4.22 4.56
N LEU A 11 -13.34 5.05 4.57
CA LEU A 11 -13.73 5.84 3.39
C LEU A 11 -12.57 6.72 2.89
N LEU A 12 -11.86 7.41 3.79
CA LEU A 12 -10.70 8.22 3.42
C LEU A 12 -9.54 7.36 2.88
N THR A 13 -9.34 6.14 3.41
CA THR A 13 -8.28 5.24 2.94
C THR A 13 -8.55 4.63 1.56
N TYR A 14 -9.79 4.63 1.07
CA TYR A 14 -10.10 4.15 -0.29
C TYR A 14 -9.72 5.15 -1.39
N ILE A 15 -9.56 6.43 -1.05
CA ILE A 15 -9.12 7.45 -2.00
C ILE A 15 -7.58 7.44 -2.03
N PRO A 16 -6.91 7.08 -3.13
CA PRO A 16 -5.48 6.74 -3.12
C PRO A 16 -4.56 7.84 -2.57
N VAL A 17 -4.74 9.08 -3.02
CA VAL A 17 -3.90 10.21 -2.59
C VAL A 17 -4.23 10.64 -1.16
N VAL A 18 -5.51 10.70 -0.82
CA VAL A 18 -5.96 11.07 0.53
C VAL A 18 -5.54 10.02 1.55
N ASN A 19 -5.58 8.73 1.20
CA ASN A 19 -5.12 7.64 2.03
C ASN A 19 -3.69 7.89 2.52
N LEU A 20 -2.74 8.09 1.60
CA LEU A 20 -1.35 8.28 1.96
C LEU A 20 -1.14 9.51 2.85
N ILE A 21 -1.77 10.64 2.50
CA ILE A 21 -1.67 11.88 3.29
C ILE A 21 -2.25 11.68 4.69
N MET A 22 -3.44 11.09 4.80
CA MET A 22 -4.10 10.87 6.09
C MET A 22 -3.35 9.87 6.96
N LEU A 23 -2.79 8.80 6.38
CA LEU A 23 -1.93 7.85 7.10
C LEU A 23 -0.70 8.56 7.67
N ILE A 24 -0.06 9.45 6.91
CA ILE A 24 1.08 10.23 7.41
C ILE A 24 0.62 11.12 8.55
N ILE A 25 -0.44 11.93 8.38
CA ILE A 25 -0.95 12.83 9.43
C ILE A 25 -1.27 12.05 10.72
N TRP A 26 -2.02 10.95 10.62
CA TRP A 26 -2.38 10.12 11.77
C TRP A 26 -1.18 9.44 12.45
N SER A 27 -0.10 9.21 11.70
CA SER A 27 1.12 8.59 12.24
C SER A 27 1.96 9.53 13.10
N VAL A 28 1.91 10.85 12.84
CA VAL A 28 2.74 11.83 13.55
C VAL A 28 1.97 12.73 14.50
N ASP A 29 0.71 13.04 14.22
CA ASP A 29 -0.09 13.94 15.06
C ASP A 29 -0.31 13.36 16.48
N GLU A 30 -0.09 14.20 17.49
CA GLU A 30 -0.26 13.87 18.90
C GLU A 30 -1.74 13.82 19.31
N LYS A 31 -2.60 14.56 18.59
CA LYS A 31 -4.05 14.61 18.85
C LYS A 31 -4.80 13.41 18.27
N THR A 32 -4.14 12.62 17.43
CA THR A 32 -4.75 11.44 16.81
C THR A 32 -4.94 10.33 17.85
N ASN A 33 -6.14 9.73 17.87
CA ASN A 33 -6.43 8.61 18.75
C ASN A 33 -5.42 7.46 18.57
N VAL A 34 -4.96 6.88 19.68
CA VAL A 34 -3.92 5.84 19.71
C VAL A 34 -4.24 4.66 18.79
N ASN A 35 -5.50 4.19 18.74
CA ASN A 35 -5.88 3.07 17.86
C ASN A 35 -5.75 3.43 16.38
N LYS A 36 -6.10 4.67 16.01
CA LYS A 36 -5.96 5.18 14.63
C LYS A 36 -4.49 5.41 14.27
N LYS A 37 -3.68 5.86 15.22
CA LYS A 37 -2.23 6.04 15.05
C LYS A 37 -1.52 4.72 14.79
N HIS A 38 -1.84 3.68 15.56
CA HIS A 38 -1.30 2.33 15.33
C HIS A 38 -1.76 1.73 13.99
N PHE A 39 -3.03 1.93 13.62
CA PHE A 39 -3.51 1.58 12.28
C PHE A 39 -2.67 2.28 11.20
N ALA A 40 -2.42 3.58 11.34
CA ALA A 40 -1.64 4.33 10.37
C ALA A 40 -0.20 3.81 10.22
N TRP A 41 0.49 3.54 11.34
CA TRP A 41 1.82 2.91 11.31
C TRP A 41 1.81 1.54 10.66
N ALA A 42 0.85 0.67 11.01
CA ALA A 42 0.74 -0.65 10.41
C ALA A 42 0.50 -0.56 8.90
N SER A 43 -0.42 0.29 8.46
CA SER A 43 -0.72 0.49 7.03
C SER A 43 0.49 1.01 6.25
N LEU A 44 1.27 1.95 6.80
CA LEU A 44 2.49 2.45 6.16
C LEU A 44 3.56 1.37 6.03
N ILE A 45 3.74 0.54 7.07
CA ILE A 45 4.68 -0.60 7.02
C ILE A 45 4.25 -1.60 5.96
N PHE A 46 2.97 -2.01 5.95
CA PHE A 46 2.46 -2.94 4.94
C PHE A 46 2.51 -2.36 3.53
N MET A 47 2.32 -1.05 3.35
CA MET A 47 2.49 -0.40 2.06
C MET A 47 3.94 -0.48 1.58
N GLY A 48 4.92 -0.22 2.45
CA GLY A 48 6.34 -0.38 2.14
C GLY A 48 6.71 -1.81 1.76
N ILE A 49 6.22 -2.80 2.53
CA ILE A 49 6.39 -4.22 2.22
C ILE A 49 5.77 -4.56 0.86
N GLY A 50 4.55 -4.07 0.60
CA GLY A 50 3.84 -4.30 -0.65
C GLY A 50 4.60 -3.76 -1.87
N VAL A 51 5.24 -2.60 -1.75
CA VAL A 51 6.08 -2.04 -2.83
C VAL A 51 7.27 -2.95 -3.11
N VAL A 52 7.99 -3.40 -2.08
CA VAL A 52 9.15 -4.31 -2.24
C VAL A 52 8.72 -5.62 -2.90
N LEU A 53 7.64 -6.24 -2.42
CA LEU A 53 7.11 -7.48 -2.99
C LEU A 53 6.66 -7.29 -4.45
N SER A 54 6.06 -6.15 -4.79
CA SER A 54 5.62 -5.83 -6.15
C SER A 54 6.80 -5.73 -7.12
N ILE A 55 7.93 -5.15 -6.67
CA ILE A 55 9.16 -5.07 -7.47
C ILE A 55 9.72 -6.48 -7.73
N ILE A 56 9.82 -7.30 -6.68
CA ILE A 56 10.31 -8.69 -6.82
C ILE A 56 9.42 -9.47 -7.79
N PHE A 57 8.10 -9.44 -7.59
CA PHE A 57 7.16 -10.18 -8.42
C PHE A 57 7.17 -9.69 -9.87
N SER A 58 7.15 -8.37 -10.10
CA SER A 58 7.19 -7.82 -11.46
C SER A 58 8.48 -8.18 -12.19
N SER A 59 9.64 -8.21 -11.51
CA SER A 59 10.90 -8.63 -12.14
C SER A 59 10.86 -10.08 -12.64
N ILE A 60 10.24 -10.99 -11.87
CA ILE A 60 10.07 -12.40 -12.26
C ILE A 60 9.15 -12.50 -13.47
N VAL A 61 8.01 -11.79 -13.45
CA VAL A 61 7.05 -11.77 -14.57
C VAL A 61 7.72 -11.23 -15.84
N VAL A 62 8.45 -10.12 -15.75
CA VAL A 62 9.18 -9.55 -16.89
C VAL A 62 10.22 -10.52 -17.44
N ALA A 63 10.96 -11.24 -16.59
CA ALA A 63 11.94 -12.23 -17.03
C ALA A 63 11.28 -13.40 -17.78
N ILE A 64 10.13 -13.89 -17.31
CA ILE A 64 9.37 -14.95 -17.99
C ILE A 64 8.82 -14.45 -19.34
N LEU A 65 8.28 -13.23 -19.39
CA LEU A 65 7.78 -12.66 -20.65
C LEU A 65 8.92 -12.43 -21.65
N ALA A 66 10.09 -11.97 -21.19
CA ALA A 66 11.25 -11.76 -22.04
C ALA A 66 11.76 -13.08 -22.65
N SER A 67 11.80 -14.17 -21.86
CA SER A 67 12.22 -15.47 -22.38
C SER A 67 11.21 -16.07 -23.37
N ALA A 68 9.92 -15.89 -23.14
CA ALA A 68 8.87 -16.26 -24.09
C ALA A 68 8.93 -15.46 -25.40
N MET A 69 9.21 -14.15 -25.32
CA MET A 69 9.42 -13.32 -26.51
C MET A 69 10.67 -13.72 -27.28
N HIS A 70 11.74 -14.09 -26.57
CA HIS A 70 12.97 -14.57 -27.18
C HIS A 70 12.72 -15.84 -27.97
N SER A 71 12.03 -16.85 -27.41
CA SER A 71 11.77 -18.11 -28.13
C SER A 71 10.95 -17.91 -29.41
N MET A 72 9.96 -17.01 -29.41
CA MET A 72 9.17 -16.68 -30.60
C MET A 72 9.98 -16.04 -31.73
N ARG A 73 11.11 -15.38 -31.43
CA ARG A 73 11.96 -14.74 -32.44
C ARG A 73 12.82 -15.73 -33.24
N TYR A 74 13.00 -16.95 -32.75
CA TYR A 74 13.81 -17.99 -33.42
C TYR A 74 12.99 -18.98 -34.26
N TYR A 75 11.67 -18.84 -34.29
CA TYR A 75 10.74 -19.53 -35.20
C TYR A 75 10.26 -18.56 -36.28
#